data_AF-A0A017TEI1-F1
#
_entry.id   AF-A0A017TEI1-F1
#
_cell.length_a   1.000
_cell.length_b   1.000
_cell.length_c   1.000
_cell.angle_alpha   90.00
_cell.angle_beta   90.00
_cell.angle_gamma   90.00
#
_symmetry.space_group_name_H-M   'P 1'
#
loop_
_entity.id
_entity.type
_entity.pdbx_description
1 polymer ?
#
loop_
_entity_poly.entity_id
_entity_poly.type
_entity_poly.pdbx_seq_one_letter_code
_entity_poly.pdbx_strand_id
1 'polypeptide(L)'
;MRSTPVRDALLALRPAEDVAEDVAEDVHARAFQAVAELLLNRATLFIAGVPHRLTEIEVYWDGPGHRDPFTHGDVLQKRAGTWYFHRQSGGAYKGGTYKGVDVAFGSEVAFGGILVRGAREIGGAAGGAAETAGAAGTAGAGAILDGSCVFVDHVLARAGAASIADLLATFDASVDAPGEGASSPLYLALDEAAEERLPVYASSRVGLTLKKGPTEARQRFLAKRYRFLTAPQDTRKGRAQIVVALHEQGLDEGEIAAVTGVSRVNVGKYVRAYEGGKLRDPAAFAGELSTEDLCALLGACAQRFGGGGS
;
A
#
# COMPACT_ATOMS: atom_id res chain seq x y z
N MET A 1 10.54 -21.79 21.02
CA MET A 1 11.32 -21.03 20.02
C MET A 1 10.69 -19.65 19.95
N ARG A 2 11.43 -18.55 20.17
CA ARG A 2 10.85 -17.21 20.03
C ARG A 2 10.66 -16.95 18.54
N SER A 3 9.45 -16.58 18.11
CA SER A 3 9.18 -16.10 16.76
C SER A 3 10.13 -14.93 16.44
N THR A 4 10.68 -14.90 15.23
CA THR A 4 11.41 -13.73 14.73
C THR A 4 10.47 -12.51 14.76
N PRO A 5 10.89 -11.35 15.31
CA PRO A 5 10.11 -10.12 15.24
C PRO A 5 9.90 -9.68 13.79
N VAL A 6 8.71 -9.17 13.48
CA VAL A 6 8.38 -8.63 12.16
C VAL A 6 9.27 -7.44 11.83
N ARG A 7 9.58 -6.61 12.83
CA ARG A 7 10.53 -5.50 12.69
C ARG A 7 11.88 -5.96 12.12
N ASP A 8 12.44 -7.04 12.66
CA ASP A 8 13.77 -7.50 12.28
C ASP A 8 13.76 -8.07 10.85
N ALA A 9 12.67 -8.75 10.46
CA ALA A 9 12.45 -9.17 9.08
C ALA A 9 12.30 -7.98 8.11
N LEU A 10 11.58 -6.93 8.50
CA LEU A 10 11.46 -5.71 7.70
C LEU A 10 12.80 -4.99 7.53
N LEU A 11 13.60 -4.91 8.60
CA LEU A 11 14.95 -4.33 8.55
C LEU A 11 15.86 -5.08 7.59
N ALA A 12 15.78 -6.41 7.56
CA ALA A 12 16.55 -7.24 6.64
C ALA A 12 16.15 -7.06 5.16
N LEU A 13 14.93 -6.61 4.89
CA LEU A 13 14.41 -6.35 3.53
C LEU A 13 14.47 -4.88 3.13
N ARG A 14 14.96 -3.99 4.02
CA ARG A 14 15.03 -2.56 3.75
C ARG A 14 15.97 -2.30 2.56
N PRO A 15 15.65 -1.33 1.68
CA PRO A 15 16.56 -0.95 0.61
C PRO A 15 17.95 -0.59 1.16
N ALA A 16 18.99 -0.99 0.44
CA ALA A 16 20.36 -0.61 0.77
C ALA A 16 20.52 0.92 0.64
N GLU A 17 21.24 1.51 1.59
CA GLU A 17 21.37 2.96 1.74
C GLU A 17 22.65 3.52 1.08
N ASP A 18 23.48 2.64 0.54
CA ASP A 18 24.77 2.90 -0.12
C ASP A 18 24.74 2.64 -1.63
N VAL A 19 23.55 2.52 -2.22
CA VAL A 19 23.40 2.22 -3.66
C VAL A 19 23.60 3.48 -4.49
N ALA A 20 24.43 3.38 -5.53
CA ALA A 20 24.62 4.43 -6.52
C ALA A 20 23.28 4.77 -7.22
N GLU A 21 23.08 6.05 -7.53
CA GLU A 21 21.79 6.59 -8.01
C GLU A 21 21.28 5.93 -9.32
N ASP A 22 22.19 5.40 -10.14
CA ASP A 22 21.93 4.77 -11.44
C ASP A 22 21.48 3.31 -11.35
N VAL A 23 21.80 2.60 -10.25
CA VAL A 23 21.38 1.21 -9.99
C VAL A 23 20.24 1.14 -8.95
N ALA A 24 19.97 2.25 -8.27
CA ALA A 24 19.08 2.29 -7.13
C ALA A 24 17.64 1.84 -7.45
N GLU A 25 17.10 2.13 -8.63
CA GLU A 25 15.66 1.98 -8.85
C GLU A 25 15.19 0.52 -8.84
N ASP A 26 15.89 -0.37 -9.54
CA ASP A 26 15.59 -1.81 -9.56
C ASP A 26 15.80 -2.46 -8.19
N VAL A 27 16.82 -2.01 -7.46
CA VAL A 27 17.10 -2.49 -6.11
C VAL A 27 15.95 -2.13 -5.15
N HIS A 28 15.47 -0.89 -5.20
CA HIS A 28 14.32 -0.46 -4.39
C HIS A 28 13.04 -1.23 -4.77
N ALA A 29 12.77 -1.39 -6.07
CA ALA A 29 11.60 -2.14 -6.53
C ALA A 29 11.61 -3.60 -6.03
N ARG A 30 12.76 -4.28 -6.10
CA ARG A 30 12.92 -5.64 -5.57
C ARG A 30 12.75 -5.70 -4.05
N ALA A 31 13.32 -4.75 -3.32
CA ALA A 31 13.15 -4.65 -1.87
C ALA A 31 11.67 -4.46 -1.49
N PHE A 32 10.95 -3.58 -2.18
CA PHE A 32 9.52 -3.34 -1.92
C PHE A 32 8.65 -4.56 -2.26
N GLN A 33 8.97 -5.29 -3.33
CA GLN A 33 8.32 -6.56 -3.64
C GLN A 33 8.55 -7.61 -2.54
N ALA A 34 9.76 -7.70 -2.00
CA ALA A 34 10.08 -8.61 -0.90
C ALA A 34 9.33 -8.24 0.39
N VAL A 35 9.24 -6.94 0.71
CA VAL A 35 8.42 -6.43 1.81
C VAL A 35 6.95 -6.79 1.62
N ALA A 36 6.43 -6.66 0.39
CA ALA A 36 5.05 -7.03 0.08
C ALA A 36 4.80 -8.53 0.27
N GLU A 37 5.72 -9.39 -0.19
CA GLU A 37 5.63 -10.83 0.02
C GLU A 37 5.64 -11.18 1.52
N LEU A 38 6.51 -10.53 2.31
CA LEU A 38 6.55 -10.72 3.75
C LEU A 38 5.20 -10.36 4.41
N LEU A 39 4.67 -9.17 4.10
CA LEU A 39 3.50 -8.64 4.81
C LEU A 39 2.17 -9.24 4.32
N LEU A 40 2.03 -9.49 3.03
CA LEU A 40 0.77 -9.98 2.44
C LEU A 40 0.61 -11.50 2.54
N ASN A 41 1.73 -12.24 2.55
CA ASN A 41 1.70 -13.71 2.53
C ASN A 41 2.31 -14.38 3.76
N ARG A 42 3.20 -13.70 4.52
CA ARG A 42 3.95 -14.32 5.63
C ARG A 42 3.73 -13.65 6.98
N ALA A 43 2.81 -12.70 7.07
CA ALA A 43 2.44 -12.04 8.31
C ALA A 43 0.93 -12.12 8.52
N THR A 44 0.54 -12.41 9.75
CA THR A 44 -0.83 -12.26 10.22
C THR A 44 -0.94 -10.97 11.02
N LEU A 45 -1.91 -10.12 10.66
CA LEU A 45 -2.26 -8.93 11.41
C LEU A 45 -3.26 -9.28 12.49
N PHE A 46 -3.00 -8.86 13.72
CA PHE A 46 -3.94 -8.98 14.83
C PHE A 46 -4.49 -7.62 15.20
N ILE A 47 -5.82 -7.52 15.24
CA ILE A 47 -6.57 -6.33 15.67
C ILE A 47 -7.43 -6.74 16.86
N ALA A 48 -7.10 -6.24 18.05
CA ALA A 48 -7.71 -6.63 19.33
C ALA A 48 -7.77 -8.16 19.50
N GLY A 49 -6.69 -8.85 19.13
CA GLY A 49 -6.57 -10.31 19.21
C GLY A 49 -7.26 -11.08 18.07
N VAL A 50 -7.98 -10.42 17.16
CA VAL A 50 -8.63 -11.08 16.02
C VAL A 50 -7.68 -11.11 14.82
N PRO A 51 -7.44 -12.29 14.19
CA PRO A 51 -6.52 -12.42 13.07
C PRO A 51 -7.11 -11.89 11.76
N HIS A 52 -6.26 -11.23 10.99
CA HIS A 52 -6.56 -10.66 9.68
C HIS A 52 -5.37 -10.90 8.74
N ARG A 53 -5.65 -11.05 7.45
CA ARG A 53 -4.66 -11.02 6.36
C ARG A 53 -4.64 -9.62 5.75
N LEU A 54 -3.46 -9.03 5.57
CA LEU A 54 -3.34 -7.81 4.77
C LEU A 54 -3.62 -8.14 3.30
N THR A 55 -4.38 -7.29 2.60
CA THR A 55 -4.77 -7.51 1.20
C THR A 55 -4.23 -6.44 0.26
N GLU A 56 -3.87 -5.27 0.78
CA GLU A 56 -3.34 -4.15 -0.01
C GLU A 56 -2.44 -3.24 0.84
N ILE A 57 -1.25 -2.93 0.31
CA ILE A 57 -0.29 -1.99 0.89
C ILE A 57 0.28 -1.04 -0.18
N GLU A 58 0.78 0.12 0.25
CA GLU A 58 1.61 1.00 -0.58
C GLU A 58 2.92 1.34 0.13
N VAL A 59 4.02 1.31 -0.61
CA VAL A 59 5.35 1.64 -0.08
C VAL A 59 5.74 3.06 -0.46
N TYR A 60 6.22 3.81 0.53
CA TYR A 60 6.76 5.16 0.40
C TYR A 60 8.16 5.19 1.01
N TRP A 61 9.12 5.70 0.25
CA TRP A 61 10.52 5.73 0.65
C TRP A 61 11.21 6.98 0.14
N ASP A 62 11.80 7.78 1.02
CA ASP A 62 12.69 8.89 0.65
C ASP A 62 14.04 8.70 1.35
N GLY A 63 15.04 8.31 0.57
CA GLY A 63 16.38 8.01 1.06
C GLY A 63 17.44 8.20 -0.03
N PRO A 64 18.71 7.88 0.28
CA PRO A 64 19.79 7.84 -0.72
C PRO A 64 19.39 7.02 -1.95
N GLY A 65 19.66 7.53 -3.15
CA GLY A 65 19.31 6.86 -4.42
C GLY A 65 17.82 6.85 -4.78
N HIS A 66 16.93 7.33 -3.91
CA HIS A 66 15.48 7.26 -4.13
C HIS A 66 14.72 8.38 -3.43
N ARG A 67 14.49 9.47 -4.15
CA ARG A 67 13.86 10.70 -3.63
C ARG A 67 12.39 10.80 -3.97
N ASP A 68 11.56 9.99 -3.31
CA ASP A 68 10.11 10.00 -3.56
C ASP A 68 9.43 11.24 -2.95
N PRO A 69 8.90 12.17 -3.78
CA PRO A 69 8.28 13.40 -3.31
C PRO A 69 6.87 13.19 -2.71
N PHE A 70 6.37 11.95 -2.67
CA PHE A 70 5.08 11.60 -2.10
C PHE A 70 5.17 11.01 -0.68
N THR A 71 6.37 10.74 -0.18
CA THR A 71 6.60 10.32 1.20
C THR A 71 6.18 11.42 2.18
N HIS A 72 5.65 11.04 3.35
CA HIS A 72 5.22 12.02 4.35
C HIS A 72 6.39 12.81 4.96
N GLY A 73 7.56 12.17 5.12
CA GLY A 73 8.77 12.82 5.63
C GLY A 73 8.69 13.15 7.13
N ASP A 74 7.81 12.46 7.87
CA ASP A 74 7.69 12.63 9.31
C ASP A 74 8.86 11.93 10.02
N VAL A 75 9.45 12.56 11.04
CA VAL A 75 10.57 11.99 11.79
C VAL A 75 10.26 10.62 12.39
N LEU A 76 8.99 10.32 12.68
CA LEU A 76 8.60 9.00 13.17
C LEU A 76 8.75 7.90 12.09
N GLN A 77 8.69 8.24 10.80
CA GLN A 77 8.95 7.32 9.71
C GLN A 77 10.44 7.00 9.51
N LYS A 78 11.35 7.64 10.26
CA LYS A 78 12.77 7.23 10.36
C LYS A 78 12.98 6.02 11.25
N ARG A 79 11.96 5.61 12.01
CA ARG A 79 12.01 4.42 12.86
C ARG A 79 11.55 3.19 12.07
N ALA A 80 12.00 2.02 12.51
CA ALA A 80 11.54 0.75 11.98
C ALA A 80 10.74 -0.02 13.04
N GLY A 81 9.65 -0.65 12.60
CA GLY A 81 8.81 -1.51 13.44
C GLY A 81 7.85 -0.75 14.35
N THR A 82 7.34 0.39 13.90
CA THR A 82 6.34 1.17 14.65
C THR A 82 5.15 1.51 13.77
N TRP A 83 3.94 1.44 14.31
CA TRP A 83 2.75 1.97 13.66
C TRP A 83 2.79 3.51 13.63
N TYR A 84 2.76 4.07 12.43
CA TYR A 84 2.70 5.52 12.21
C TYR A 84 1.32 5.92 11.68
N PHE A 85 0.48 6.49 12.55
CA PHE A 85 -0.81 7.06 12.15
C PHE A 85 -0.61 8.45 11.54
N HIS A 86 -1.24 8.70 10.39
CA HIS A 86 -1.04 9.92 9.62
C HIS A 86 -1.39 11.18 10.41
N ARG A 87 -0.48 12.15 10.39
CA ARG A 87 -0.64 13.45 11.07
C ARG A 87 -0.87 14.59 10.08
N GLN A 88 -1.56 15.61 10.54
CA GLN A 88 -1.67 16.91 9.90
C GLN A 88 -0.43 17.75 10.23
N SER A 89 -0.18 18.78 9.42
CA SER A 89 0.78 19.83 9.77
C SER A 89 0.37 20.45 11.11
N GLY A 90 1.26 20.38 12.10
CA GLY A 90 0.96 20.79 13.48
C GLY A 90 0.78 19.64 14.47
N GLY A 91 0.88 18.37 14.01
CA GLY A 91 1.02 17.20 14.88
C GLY A 91 -0.27 16.49 15.28
N ALA A 92 -1.45 17.10 15.04
CA ALA A 92 -2.73 16.45 15.24
C ALA A 92 -2.95 15.29 14.26
N TYR A 93 -3.65 14.22 14.64
CA TYR A 93 -3.96 13.11 13.75
C TYR A 93 -4.99 13.50 12.69
N LYS A 94 -4.85 12.98 11.47
CA LYS A 94 -5.85 13.19 10.42
C LYS A 94 -7.15 12.48 10.79
N GLY A 95 -8.28 13.17 10.62
CA GLY A 95 -9.63 12.60 10.77
C GLY A 95 -10.30 12.29 9.43
N GLY A 96 -11.51 11.74 9.49
CA GLY A 96 -12.38 11.50 8.32
C GLY A 96 -11.76 10.58 7.26
N THR A 97 -11.99 10.88 5.99
CA THR A 97 -11.50 10.05 4.86
C THR A 97 -9.99 10.13 4.63
N TYR A 98 -9.28 10.98 5.39
CA TYR A 98 -7.83 11.18 5.29
C TYR A 98 -7.04 10.40 6.34
N LYS A 99 -7.71 9.54 7.14
CA LYS A 99 -7.05 8.60 8.04
C LYS A 99 -6.24 7.57 7.25
N GLY A 100 -5.07 7.28 7.77
CA GLY A 100 -4.16 6.25 7.27
C GLY A 100 -3.18 5.86 8.36
N VAL A 101 -2.60 4.68 8.21
CA VAL A 101 -1.61 4.15 9.11
C VAL A 101 -0.55 3.42 8.30
N ASP A 102 0.70 3.70 8.60
CA ASP A 102 1.84 3.08 7.98
C ASP A 102 2.54 2.15 8.98
N VAL A 103 3.17 1.10 8.49
CA VAL A 103 4.32 0.49 9.19
C VAL A 103 5.54 1.34 8.87
N ALA A 104 6.10 2.01 9.87
CA ALA A 104 7.36 2.74 9.72
C ALA A 104 8.51 1.75 9.56
N PHE A 105 9.35 1.97 8.55
CA PHE A 105 10.48 1.08 8.22
C PHE A 105 11.73 1.83 7.71
N GLY A 106 11.84 3.13 8.02
CA GLY A 106 12.97 3.97 7.60
C GLY A 106 14.25 3.77 8.40
N SER A 107 15.09 4.81 8.40
CA SER A 107 16.38 4.87 9.11
C SER A 107 16.78 6.31 9.47
N GLU A 108 17.98 6.50 10.01
CA GLU A 108 18.49 7.84 10.32
C GLU A 108 18.57 8.75 9.07
N VAL A 109 18.83 8.16 7.90
CA VAL A 109 19.03 8.87 6.63
C VAL A 109 17.86 8.75 5.66
N ALA A 110 16.85 7.91 5.97
CA ALA A 110 15.72 7.66 5.10
C ALA A 110 14.37 7.68 5.84
N PHE A 111 13.35 8.21 5.18
CA PHE A 111 11.96 8.13 5.62
C PHE A 111 11.29 6.95 4.93
N GLY A 112 10.69 6.03 5.69
CA GLY A 112 10.03 4.85 5.14
C GLY A 112 8.68 4.59 5.79
N GLY A 113 7.61 4.51 4.99
CA GLY A 113 6.27 4.14 5.42
C GLY A 113 5.62 3.12 4.49
N ILE A 114 5.03 2.06 5.05
CA ILE A 114 4.22 1.09 4.31
C ILE A 114 2.76 1.33 4.72
N LEU A 115 2.02 2.06 3.90
CA LEU A 115 0.62 2.37 4.13
C LEU A 115 -0.23 1.10 4.03
N VAL A 116 -0.98 0.81 5.08
CA VAL A 116 -2.01 -0.23 5.05
C VAL A 116 -3.26 0.31 4.37
N ARG A 117 -3.70 -0.39 3.32
CA ARG A 117 -4.88 0.01 2.54
C ARG A 117 -6.00 -0.98 2.61
N GLY A 118 -5.70 -2.26 2.84
CA GLY A 118 -6.74 -3.24 3.01
C GLY A 118 -6.31 -4.45 3.82
N ALA A 119 -7.30 -5.07 4.45
CA ALA A 119 -7.14 -6.31 5.18
C ALA A 119 -8.47 -7.09 5.18
N ARG A 120 -8.40 -8.36 5.53
CA ARG A 120 -9.55 -9.27 5.63
C ARG A 120 -9.44 -10.12 6.88
N GLU A 121 -10.52 -10.22 7.63
CA GLU A 121 -10.57 -11.11 8.80
C GLU A 121 -10.43 -12.58 8.40
N ILE A 122 -9.62 -13.34 9.16
CA ILE A 122 -9.40 -14.78 8.97
C ILE A 122 -10.33 -15.57 9.90
N GLY A 123 -10.97 -16.63 9.40
CA GLY A 123 -11.74 -17.58 10.23
C GLY A 123 -13.24 -17.29 10.35
N GLY A 124 -13.79 -16.37 9.56
CA GLY A 124 -15.24 -16.24 9.39
C GLY A 124 -15.84 -17.34 8.53
N ALA A 125 -17.06 -17.78 8.85
CA ALA A 125 -17.77 -18.75 8.00
C ALA A 125 -17.85 -18.24 6.55
N ALA A 126 -17.23 -18.97 5.63
CA ALA A 126 -17.30 -18.69 4.19
C ALA A 126 -18.72 -19.00 3.71
N GLY A 127 -19.60 -17.99 3.71
CA GLY A 127 -21.00 -18.16 3.35
C GLY A 127 -21.67 -16.83 3.04
N GLY A 128 -21.24 -16.17 1.96
CA GLY A 128 -21.85 -14.94 1.47
C GLY A 128 -20.88 -14.13 0.63
N ALA A 129 -21.39 -13.44 -0.39
CA ALA A 129 -20.61 -12.44 -1.13
C ALA A 129 -19.89 -11.51 -0.15
N ALA A 130 -18.63 -11.14 -0.45
CA ALA A 130 -17.85 -10.25 0.40
C ALA A 130 -18.67 -9.00 0.77
N GLU A 131 -19.17 -8.95 2.01
CA GLU A 131 -19.77 -7.74 2.54
C GLU A 131 -18.62 -6.77 2.80
N THR A 132 -18.52 -5.75 1.97
CA THR A 132 -17.63 -4.63 2.24
C THR A 132 -18.17 -3.84 3.42
N ALA A 133 -17.36 -3.66 4.45
CA ALA A 133 -17.72 -2.75 5.54
C ALA A 133 -17.93 -1.33 4.98
N GLY A 134 -19.13 -0.77 5.19
CA GLY A 134 -19.36 0.66 5.01
C GLY A 134 -18.60 1.46 6.08
N ALA A 135 -18.46 2.76 5.88
CA ALA A 135 -17.69 3.68 6.73
C ALA A 135 -18.14 3.79 8.22
N ALA A 136 -19.11 2.98 8.66
CA ALA A 136 -19.68 3.02 10.01
C ALA A 136 -20.12 1.64 10.57
N GLY A 137 -19.76 0.53 9.91
CA GLY A 137 -20.23 -0.81 10.33
C GLY A 137 -19.09 -1.70 10.82
N THR A 138 -19.28 -2.37 11.96
CA THR A 138 -18.43 -3.48 12.39
C THR A 138 -18.40 -4.54 11.30
N ALA A 139 -17.23 -4.78 10.70
CA ALA A 139 -17.07 -5.79 9.67
C ALA A 139 -17.43 -7.18 10.26
N GLY A 140 -18.37 -7.88 9.61
CA GLY A 140 -18.66 -9.27 9.93
C GLY A 140 -17.50 -10.19 9.54
N ALA A 141 -17.60 -11.45 9.95
CA ALA A 141 -16.55 -12.43 9.70
C ALA A 141 -16.30 -12.58 8.19
N GLY A 142 -15.04 -12.42 7.75
CA GLY A 142 -14.63 -12.50 6.34
C GLY A 142 -14.83 -11.21 5.51
N ALA A 143 -15.31 -10.12 6.12
CA ALA A 143 -15.45 -8.83 5.47
C ALA A 143 -14.09 -8.23 5.03
N ILE A 144 -14.11 -7.56 3.88
CA ILE A 144 -12.94 -6.89 3.32
C ILE A 144 -12.94 -5.43 3.76
N LEU A 145 -11.84 -5.03 4.39
CA LEU A 145 -11.52 -3.63 4.68
C LEU A 145 -10.86 -3.06 3.43
N ASP A 146 -11.59 -2.24 2.67
CA ASP A 146 -11.09 -1.59 1.45
C ASP A 146 -10.94 -0.08 1.65
N GLY A 147 -9.72 0.34 1.95
CA GLY A 147 -9.32 1.73 2.14
C GLY A 147 -8.62 1.98 3.48
N SER A 148 -7.59 2.82 3.47
CA SER A 148 -6.80 3.17 4.66
C SER A 148 -7.64 3.75 5.80
N CYS A 149 -8.64 4.58 5.51
CA CYS A 149 -9.50 5.14 6.53
C CYS A 149 -10.44 4.10 7.13
N VAL A 150 -10.98 3.19 6.31
CA VAL A 150 -11.82 2.07 6.74
C VAL A 150 -11.04 1.13 7.65
N PHE A 151 -9.77 0.85 7.30
CA PHE A 151 -8.87 0.08 8.15
C PHE A 151 -8.69 0.72 9.53
N VAL A 152 -8.35 2.02 9.58
CA VAL A 152 -8.18 2.73 10.86
C VAL A 152 -9.47 2.74 11.68
N ASP A 153 -10.63 2.96 11.05
CA ASP A 153 -11.93 2.90 11.73
C ASP A 153 -12.21 1.54 12.36
N HIS A 154 -11.91 0.46 11.63
CA HIS A 154 -12.05 -0.89 12.14
C HIS A 154 -11.12 -1.17 13.32
N VAL A 155 -9.88 -0.70 13.28
CA VAL A 155 -8.93 -0.81 14.40
C VAL A 155 -9.47 -0.09 15.64
N LEU A 156 -9.92 1.16 15.49
CA LEU A 156 -10.48 1.94 16.61
C LEU A 156 -11.71 1.26 17.22
N ALA A 157 -12.64 0.81 16.37
CA ALA A 157 -13.86 0.13 16.81
C ALA A 157 -13.55 -1.17 17.56
N ARG A 158 -12.67 -2.02 17.02
CA ARG A 158 -12.27 -3.30 17.63
C ARG A 158 -11.50 -3.10 18.94
N ALA A 159 -10.67 -2.06 19.03
CA ALA A 159 -9.92 -1.74 20.24
C ALA A 159 -10.75 -0.98 21.29
N GLY A 160 -11.98 -0.58 20.97
CA GLY A 160 -12.81 0.26 21.86
C GLY A 160 -12.25 1.66 22.07
N ALA A 161 -11.45 2.18 21.13
CA ALA A 161 -10.82 3.49 21.21
C ALA A 161 -11.67 4.56 20.49
N ALA A 162 -11.94 5.70 21.14
CA ALA A 162 -12.72 6.79 20.55
C ALA A 162 -11.91 7.63 19.55
N SER A 163 -10.58 7.61 19.65
CA SER A 163 -9.67 8.32 18.77
C SER A 163 -8.33 7.59 18.63
N ILE A 164 -7.53 7.99 17.62
CA ILE A 164 -6.14 7.50 17.45
C ILE A 164 -5.29 7.85 18.69
N ALA A 165 -5.53 9.00 19.32
CA ALA A 165 -4.81 9.38 20.53
C ALA A 165 -5.15 8.45 21.70
N ASP A 166 -6.43 8.10 21.88
CA ASP A 166 -6.86 7.16 22.91
C ASP A 166 -6.28 5.76 22.66
N LEU A 167 -6.26 5.31 21.39
CA LEU A 167 -5.64 4.04 21.01
C LEU A 167 -4.15 4.03 21.38
N LEU A 168 -3.40 5.05 20.99
CA LEU A 168 -1.96 5.12 21.25
C LEU A 168 -1.61 5.31 22.73
N ALA A 169 -2.57 5.70 23.58
CA ALA A 169 -2.36 5.71 25.03
C ALA A 169 -2.33 4.30 25.64
N THR A 170 -2.76 3.26 24.90
CA THR A 170 -2.90 1.89 25.42
C THR A 170 -1.72 0.96 25.09
N PHE A 171 -0.80 1.36 24.21
CA PHE A 171 0.34 0.54 23.79
C PHE A 171 1.48 1.39 23.23
N ASP A 172 2.67 0.80 23.07
CA ASP A 172 3.89 1.48 22.64
C ASP A 172 4.03 1.71 21.12
N ALA A 173 2.97 1.41 20.36
CA ALA A 173 2.94 1.45 18.90
C ALA A 173 3.91 0.46 18.20
N SER A 174 4.48 -0.52 18.90
CA SER A 174 5.25 -1.60 18.28
C SER A 174 4.40 -2.37 17.26
N VAL A 175 5.00 -2.75 16.13
CA VAL A 175 4.35 -3.68 15.18
C VAL A 175 4.51 -5.14 15.60
N ASP A 176 5.44 -5.45 16.49
CA ASP A 176 5.70 -6.82 16.91
C ASP A 176 4.66 -7.30 17.92
N ALA A 177 4.44 -8.62 17.97
CA ALA A 177 3.60 -9.23 18.98
C ALA A 177 4.08 -8.85 20.40
N PRO A 178 3.16 -8.57 21.33
CA PRO A 178 3.53 -8.21 22.69
C PRO A 178 4.25 -9.38 23.38
N GLY A 179 5.21 -9.05 24.25
CA GLY A 179 5.86 -10.03 25.11
C GLY A 179 4.90 -10.63 26.14
N GLU A 180 5.37 -11.65 26.87
CA GLU A 180 4.59 -12.31 27.91
C GLU A 180 4.10 -11.30 28.97
N GLY A 181 2.79 -11.31 29.26
CA GLY A 181 2.17 -10.39 30.21
C GLY A 181 1.86 -8.98 29.67
N ALA A 182 2.25 -8.67 28.43
CA ALA A 182 1.86 -7.43 27.76
C ALA A 182 0.68 -7.65 26.79
N SER A 183 -0.06 -6.58 26.50
CA SER A 183 -1.12 -6.57 25.49
C SER A 183 -0.87 -5.49 24.46
N SER A 184 -1.15 -5.79 23.20
CA SER A 184 -1.19 -4.79 22.12
C SER A 184 -2.52 -4.92 21.38
N PRO A 185 -3.25 -3.81 21.15
CA PRO A 185 -4.47 -3.83 20.35
C PRO A 185 -4.18 -4.01 18.85
N LEU A 186 -2.93 -3.84 18.40
CA LEU A 186 -2.55 -3.90 16.99
C LEU A 186 -1.11 -4.38 16.84
N TYR A 187 -0.91 -5.56 16.24
CA TYR A 187 0.41 -6.10 15.97
C TYR A 187 0.41 -7.05 14.78
N LEU A 188 1.59 -7.36 14.27
CA LEU A 188 1.87 -8.36 13.25
C LEU A 188 2.62 -9.53 13.90
N ALA A 189 2.31 -10.75 13.47
CA ALA A 189 3.09 -11.93 13.79
C ALA A 189 3.50 -12.63 12.50
N LEU A 190 4.76 -13.07 12.43
CA LEU A 190 5.20 -13.89 11.31
C LEU A 190 4.56 -15.27 11.39
N ASP A 191 4.01 -15.71 10.27
CA ASP A 191 3.45 -17.04 10.10
C ASP A 191 4.27 -17.76 9.03
N GLU A 192 5.34 -18.44 9.46
CA GLU A 192 6.19 -19.21 8.56
C GLU A 192 5.49 -20.46 8.02
N ALA A 193 4.41 -20.89 8.67
CA ALA A 193 3.65 -22.08 8.32
C ALA A 193 2.40 -21.78 7.49
N ALA A 194 2.15 -20.51 7.11
CA ALA A 194 1.02 -20.13 6.28
C ALA A 194 0.96 -20.99 5.01
N GLU A 195 -0.04 -21.87 4.94
CA GLU A 195 -0.16 -22.88 3.88
C GLU A 195 -0.54 -22.28 2.52
N GLU A 196 -1.25 -21.14 2.53
CA GLU A 196 -1.73 -20.47 1.33
C GLU A 196 -0.96 -19.17 1.08
N ARG A 197 -0.19 -19.13 -0.02
CA ARG A 197 0.40 -17.91 -0.57
C ARG A 197 -0.41 -17.46 -1.77
N LEU A 198 -0.83 -16.20 -1.75
CA LEU A 198 -1.58 -15.60 -2.85
C LEU A 198 -0.63 -14.88 -3.81
N PRO A 199 -0.96 -14.82 -5.12
CA PRO A 199 -0.22 -13.98 -6.05
C PRO A 199 -0.21 -12.52 -5.59
N VAL A 200 0.97 -11.91 -5.57
CA VAL A 200 1.12 -10.47 -5.28
C VAL A 200 1.19 -9.70 -6.58
N TYR A 201 0.19 -8.86 -6.82
CA TYR A 201 0.14 -7.96 -7.96
C TYR A 201 0.72 -6.60 -7.58
N ALA A 202 1.47 -5.99 -8.49
CA ALA A 202 2.04 -4.66 -8.30
C ALA A 202 1.40 -3.65 -9.26
N SER A 203 1.03 -2.46 -8.76
CA SER A 203 0.47 -1.37 -9.56
C SER A 203 0.99 -0.01 -9.10
N SER A 204 0.67 1.05 -9.85
CA SER A 204 0.89 2.41 -9.36
C SER A 204 0.01 2.72 -8.14
N ARG A 205 0.49 3.63 -7.29
CA ARG A 205 -0.17 4.06 -6.05
C ARG A 205 -1.41 4.92 -6.33
N VAL A 206 -2.33 4.94 -5.37
CA VAL A 206 -3.60 5.66 -5.46
C VAL A 206 -3.50 7.05 -4.85
N GLY A 207 -4.12 8.03 -5.50
CA GLY A 207 -4.25 9.40 -4.96
C GLY A 207 -3.05 10.30 -5.17
N LEU A 208 -2.02 9.83 -5.89
CA LEU A 208 -0.92 10.65 -6.35
C LEU A 208 -1.38 11.53 -7.54
N THR A 209 -1.00 12.81 -7.54
CA THR A 209 -1.43 13.78 -8.56
C THR A 209 -0.34 14.80 -8.89
N LEU A 210 -0.45 15.45 -10.05
CA LEU A 210 0.39 16.60 -10.44
C LEU A 210 -0.21 17.96 -10.06
N LYS A 211 -1.30 18.00 -9.28
CA LYS A 211 -1.97 19.24 -8.83
C LYS A 211 -1.05 20.20 -8.05
N LYS A 212 -0.01 19.66 -7.40
CA LYS A 212 1.02 20.43 -6.68
C LYS A 212 2.25 20.78 -7.53
N GLY A 213 2.10 20.74 -8.86
CA GLY A 213 3.15 21.01 -9.84
C GLY A 213 3.60 19.74 -10.58
N PRO A 214 3.78 19.81 -11.91
CA PRO A 214 4.25 18.69 -12.71
C PRO A 214 5.79 18.57 -12.68
N THR A 215 6.40 18.53 -11.50
CA THR A 215 7.86 18.40 -11.39
C THR A 215 8.33 17.04 -11.90
N GLU A 216 9.55 16.97 -12.42
CA GLU A 216 10.14 15.73 -12.93
C GLU A 216 10.09 14.60 -11.89
N ALA A 217 10.45 14.89 -10.63
CA ALA A 217 10.36 13.91 -9.55
C ALA A 217 8.93 13.36 -9.36
N ARG A 218 7.90 14.22 -9.38
CA ARG A 218 6.51 13.76 -9.22
C ARG A 218 6.07 12.91 -10.41
N GLN A 219 6.44 13.31 -11.63
CA GLN A 219 6.16 12.53 -12.83
C GLN A 219 6.84 11.16 -12.79
N ARG A 220 8.10 11.10 -12.33
CA ARG A 220 8.87 9.86 -12.19
C ARG A 220 8.17 8.86 -11.27
N PHE A 221 7.69 9.31 -10.11
CA PHE A 221 7.13 8.42 -9.07
C PHE A 221 5.64 8.08 -9.22
N LEU A 222 4.93 8.71 -10.17
CA LEU A 222 3.49 8.47 -10.40
C LEU A 222 3.19 7.08 -10.96
N ALA A 223 3.99 6.62 -11.92
CA ALA A 223 3.78 5.34 -12.59
C ALA A 223 4.50 4.17 -11.90
N LYS A 224 5.32 4.43 -10.88
CA LYS A 224 6.09 3.37 -10.20
C LYS A 224 5.17 2.40 -9.48
N ARG A 225 5.49 1.11 -9.59
CA ARG A 225 4.66 -0.01 -9.10
C ARG A 225 4.89 -0.29 -7.61
N TYR A 226 4.62 0.70 -6.76
CA TYR A 226 4.84 0.64 -5.32
C TYR A 226 3.55 0.42 -4.51
N ARG A 227 2.48 -0.04 -5.17
CA ARG A 227 1.26 -0.57 -4.55
C ARG A 227 1.21 -2.06 -4.79
N PHE A 228 0.97 -2.84 -3.74
CA PHE A 228 0.97 -4.29 -3.79
C PHE A 228 -0.33 -4.84 -3.20
N LEU A 229 -0.89 -5.86 -3.83
CA LEU A 229 -2.17 -6.43 -3.43
C LEU A 229 -2.33 -7.89 -3.82
N THR A 230 -3.11 -8.65 -3.04
CA THR A 230 -3.39 -10.08 -3.27
C THR A 230 -4.81 -10.36 -3.77
N ALA A 231 -5.70 -9.36 -3.72
CA ALA A 231 -7.10 -9.48 -4.12
C ALA A 231 -7.55 -8.30 -5.03
N PRO A 232 -7.03 -8.18 -6.26
CA PRO A 232 -7.32 -7.07 -7.18
C PRO A 232 -8.80 -6.92 -7.55
N GLN A 233 -9.59 -7.99 -7.49
CA GLN A 233 -11.04 -7.94 -7.72
C GLN A 233 -11.81 -7.23 -6.60
N ASP A 234 -11.27 -7.24 -5.38
CA ASP A 234 -11.95 -6.76 -4.19
C ASP A 234 -11.67 -5.28 -3.89
N THR A 235 -10.63 -4.69 -4.50
CA THR A 235 -10.32 -3.27 -4.34
C THR A 235 -11.18 -2.39 -5.24
N ARG A 236 -11.79 -1.36 -4.67
CA ARG A 236 -12.61 -0.39 -5.41
C ARG A 236 -11.78 0.75 -5.96
N LYS A 237 -10.78 1.20 -5.20
CA LYS A 237 -9.95 2.33 -5.59
C LYS A 237 -8.79 1.86 -6.47
N GLY A 238 -8.49 2.66 -7.48
CA GLY A 238 -7.32 2.42 -8.32
C GLY A 238 -7.43 1.23 -9.27
N ARG A 239 -8.63 0.81 -9.67
CA ARG A 239 -8.83 -0.30 -10.63
C ARG A 239 -8.15 -0.04 -11.97
N ALA A 240 -8.20 1.19 -12.47
CA ALA A 240 -7.55 1.58 -13.70
C ALA A 240 -6.01 1.42 -13.64
N GLN A 241 -5.40 1.78 -12.50
CA GLN A 241 -3.97 1.58 -12.24
C GLN A 241 -3.58 0.10 -12.29
N ILE A 242 -4.40 -0.79 -11.73
CA ILE A 242 -4.17 -2.24 -11.73
C ILE A 242 -4.29 -2.77 -13.17
N VAL A 243 -5.34 -2.39 -13.89
CA VAL A 243 -5.53 -2.76 -15.30
C VAL A 243 -4.31 -2.36 -16.14
N VAL A 244 -3.85 -1.12 -16.00
CA VAL A 244 -2.67 -0.62 -16.72
C VAL A 244 -1.43 -1.43 -16.35
N ALA A 245 -1.19 -1.68 -15.06
CA ALA A 245 0.00 -2.39 -14.61
C ALA A 245 0.03 -3.85 -15.10
N LEU A 246 -1.12 -4.53 -15.19
CA LEU A 246 -1.23 -5.89 -15.71
C LEU A 246 -1.04 -5.93 -17.23
N HIS A 247 -1.58 -4.94 -17.95
CA HIS A 247 -1.33 -4.77 -19.39
C HIS A 247 0.16 -4.59 -19.70
N GLU A 248 0.85 -3.74 -18.93
CA GLU A 248 2.30 -3.58 -19.06
C GLU A 248 3.10 -4.85 -18.71
N GLN A 249 2.50 -5.81 -18.01
CA GLN A 249 3.09 -7.13 -17.74
C GLN A 249 2.79 -8.15 -18.84
N GLY A 250 2.08 -7.74 -19.90
CA GLY A 250 1.79 -8.56 -21.07
C GLY A 250 0.51 -9.39 -20.97
N LEU A 251 -0.32 -9.21 -19.94
CA LEU A 251 -1.61 -9.89 -19.86
C LEU A 251 -2.59 -9.33 -20.89
N ASP A 252 -3.40 -10.20 -21.47
CA ASP A 252 -4.45 -9.79 -22.40
C ASP A 252 -5.70 -9.22 -21.69
N GLU A 253 -6.57 -8.53 -22.44
CA GLU A 253 -7.76 -7.89 -21.86
C GLU A 253 -8.71 -8.87 -21.14
N GLY A 254 -8.74 -10.12 -21.57
CA GLY A 254 -9.53 -11.19 -20.97
C GLY A 254 -8.96 -11.67 -19.65
N GLU A 255 -7.66 -11.87 -19.58
CA GLU A 255 -6.91 -12.22 -18.36
C GLU A 255 -7.02 -11.10 -17.33
N ILE A 256 -6.81 -9.84 -17.74
CA ILE A 256 -6.95 -8.67 -16.87
C ILE A 256 -8.38 -8.58 -16.31
N ALA A 257 -9.40 -8.79 -17.15
CA ALA A 257 -10.79 -8.77 -16.70
C ALA A 257 -11.08 -9.87 -15.66
N ALA A 258 -10.50 -11.06 -15.84
CA ALA A 258 -10.66 -12.17 -14.91
C ALA A 258 -10.00 -11.88 -13.55
N VAL A 259 -8.79 -11.32 -13.55
CA VAL A 259 -8.04 -10.97 -12.33
C VAL A 259 -8.69 -9.81 -11.57
N THR A 260 -9.10 -8.76 -12.28
CA THR A 260 -9.54 -7.49 -11.65
C THR A 260 -11.03 -7.40 -11.42
N GLY A 261 -11.84 -8.30 -12.00
CA GLY A 261 -13.29 -8.19 -12.03
C GLY A 261 -13.82 -6.97 -12.82
N VAL A 262 -12.96 -6.26 -13.54
CA VAL A 262 -13.36 -5.16 -14.43
C VAL A 262 -13.89 -5.74 -15.74
N SER A 263 -14.96 -5.16 -16.28
CA SER A 263 -15.49 -5.61 -17.58
C SER A 263 -14.47 -5.43 -18.69
N ARG A 264 -14.40 -6.38 -19.64
CA ARG A 264 -13.49 -6.32 -20.80
C ARG A 264 -13.57 -5.00 -21.56
N VAL A 265 -14.78 -4.44 -21.70
CA VAL A 265 -15.00 -3.13 -22.35
C VAL A 265 -14.23 -2.01 -21.64
N ASN A 266 -14.28 -1.98 -20.30
CA ASN A 266 -13.55 -0.98 -19.51
C ASN A 266 -12.05 -1.26 -19.48
N VAL A 267 -11.64 -2.54 -19.46
CA VAL A 267 -10.23 -2.92 -19.60
C VAL A 267 -9.65 -2.34 -20.89
N GLY A 268 -10.24 -2.66 -22.05
CA GLY A 268 -9.76 -2.14 -23.33
C GLY A 268 -9.83 -0.62 -23.43
N LYS A 269 -10.80 0.02 -22.76
CA LYS A 269 -10.87 1.49 -22.66
C LYS A 269 -9.66 2.07 -21.91
N TYR A 270 -9.30 1.51 -20.76
CA TYR A 270 -8.15 1.97 -19.97
C TYR A 270 -6.83 1.69 -20.68
N VAL A 271 -6.68 0.51 -21.30
CA VAL A 271 -5.50 0.14 -22.09
C VAL A 271 -5.29 1.12 -23.24
N ARG A 272 -6.33 1.41 -24.03
CA ARG A 272 -6.23 2.39 -25.14
C ARG A 272 -5.84 3.79 -24.65
N ALA A 273 -6.41 4.24 -23.54
CA ALA A 273 -6.07 5.54 -22.96
C ALA A 273 -4.60 5.58 -22.51
N TYR A 274 -4.10 4.52 -21.88
CA TYR A 274 -2.70 4.37 -21.49
C TYR A 274 -1.76 4.39 -22.71
N GLU A 275 -2.03 3.58 -23.73
CA GLU A 275 -1.19 3.53 -24.95
C GLU A 275 -1.18 4.88 -25.68
N GLY A 276 -2.33 5.53 -25.83
CA GLY A 276 -2.40 6.89 -26.40
C GLY A 276 -1.67 7.94 -25.54
N GLY A 277 -1.56 7.70 -24.23
CA GLY A 277 -0.84 8.53 -23.29
C GLY A 277 0.67 8.54 -23.49
N LYS A 278 1.28 7.44 -23.97
CA LYS A 278 2.73 7.34 -24.18
C LYS A 278 3.30 8.41 -25.11
N LEU A 279 2.47 8.97 -26.00
CA LEU A 279 2.88 10.02 -26.94
C LEU A 279 2.70 11.44 -26.39
N ARG A 280 2.24 11.59 -25.14
CA ARG A 280 1.88 12.88 -24.54
C ARG A 280 2.91 13.31 -23.50
N ASP A 281 2.97 14.61 -23.24
CA ASP A 281 3.75 15.17 -22.13
C ASP A 281 2.99 14.98 -20.81
N PRO A 282 3.59 14.36 -19.77
CA PRO A 282 2.97 14.26 -18.44
C PRO A 282 2.54 15.60 -17.85
N ALA A 283 3.23 16.70 -18.17
CA ALA A 283 2.90 18.03 -17.67
C ALA A 283 1.51 18.52 -18.13
N ALA A 284 0.97 17.96 -19.21
CA ALA A 284 -0.36 18.28 -19.72
C ALA A 284 -1.52 17.81 -18.80
N PHE A 285 -1.22 17.05 -17.74
CA PHE A 285 -2.21 16.44 -16.84
C PHE A 285 -2.18 17.04 -15.41
N ALA A 286 -1.89 18.34 -15.28
CA ALA A 286 -1.77 19.01 -13.98
C ALA A 286 -3.12 19.26 -13.25
N GLY A 287 -4.26 18.96 -13.88
CA GLY A 287 -5.60 19.27 -13.39
C GLY A 287 -6.32 18.12 -12.66
N GLU A 288 -7.65 18.22 -12.61
CA GLU A 288 -8.50 17.08 -12.26
C GLU A 288 -8.54 16.11 -13.44
N LEU A 289 -8.35 14.82 -13.16
CA LEU A 289 -8.24 13.82 -14.20
C LEU A 289 -9.46 12.92 -14.18
N SER A 290 -10.02 12.69 -15.38
CA SER A 290 -10.88 11.53 -15.58
C SER A 290 -10.08 10.23 -15.39
N THR A 291 -10.78 9.10 -15.31
CA THR A 291 -10.08 7.80 -15.25
C THR A 291 -9.24 7.54 -16.50
N GLU A 292 -9.69 8.00 -17.66
CA GLU A 292 -8.93 7.89 -18.93
C GLU A 292 -7.72 8.81 -18.95
N ASP A 293 -7.86 10.06 -18.49
CA ASP A 293 -6.72 10.98 -18.39
C ASP A 293 -5.67 10.48 -17.41
N LEU A 294 -6.10 9.82 -16.32
CA LEU A 294 -5.18 9.15 -15.42
C LEU A 294 -4.42 8.02 -16.11
N CYS A 295 -5.10 7.16 -16.89
CA CYS A 295 -4.44 6.11 -17.66
C CYS A 295 -3.44 6.72 -18.66
N ALA A 296 -3.84 7.79 -19.36
CA ALA A 296 -2.98 8.49 -20.31
C ALA A 296 -1.77 9.14 -19.62
N LEU A 297 -1.94 9.74 -18.44
CA LEU A 297 -0.83 10.25 -17.63
C LEU A 297 0.14 9.13 -17.25
N LEU A 298 -0.36 7.96 -16.82
CA LEU A 298 0.49 6.82 -16.50
C LEU A 298 1.30 6.37 -17.72
N GLY A 299 0.69 6.35 -18.91
CA GLY A 299 1.39 6.07 -20.17
C GLY A 299 2.47 7.09 -20.49
N ALA A 300 2.17 8.38 -20.35
CA ALA A 300 3.12 9.46 -20.56
C ALA A 300 4.32 9.34 -19.60
N CYS A 301 4.07 9.07 -18.32
CA CYS A 301 5.10 8.85 -17.31
C CYS A 301 5.93 7.59 -17.59
N ALA A 302 5.29 6.48 -17.96
CA ALA A 302 5.97 5.22 -18.27
C ALA A 302 6.89 5.38 -19.50
N GLN A 303 6.44 6.05 -20.56
CA GLN A 303 7.29 6.30 -21.73
C GLN A 303 8.50 7.18 -21.38
N ARG A 304 8.31 8.19 -20.53
CA ARG A 304 9.35 9.14 -20.18
C ARG A 304 10.39 8.57 -19.20
N PHE A 305 9.96 7.73 -18.25
CA PHE A 305 10.80 7.30 -17.12
C PHE A 305 10.90 5.77 -16.94
N GLY A 306 10.28 4.98 -17.82
CA GLY A 306 10.27 3.51 -17.75
C GLY A 306 11.35 2.83 -18.59
N GLY A 307 12.14 3.58 -19.38
CA GLY A 307 13.17 3.07 -20.29
C GLY A 307 14.46 2.58 -19.63
N GLY A 308 14.38 1.85 -18.51
CA GLY A 308 15.53 1.29 -17.78
C GLY A 308 15.59 -0.24 -17.77
N GLY A 309 14.72 -0.95 -18.48
CA GLY A 309 14.70 -2.42 -18.48
C GLY A 309 14.24 -3.00 -19.82
N SER A 310 15.20 -3.26 -20.70
CA SER A 310 15.13 -4.24 -21.77
C SER A 310 16.33 -5.17 -21.66
#